data_AF-A0A6J6BRH4-F1
#
_entry.id   AF-A0A6J6BRH4-F1
#
_cell.length_a   1.000
_cell.length_b   1.000
_cell.length_c   1.000
_cell.angle_alpha   90.00
_cell.angle_beta   90.00
_cell.angle_gamma   90.00
#
_symmetry.space_group_name_H-M   'P 1'
#
loop_
_entity.id
_entity.type
_entity.pdbx_description
1 polymer ?
#
loop_
_entity_poly.entity_id
_entity_poly.type
_entity_poly.pdbx_seq_one_letter_code
_entity_poly.pdbx_strand_id
1 'polypeptide(L)'
;MLVVRGKAPTTPDTQAGQSAATPSELRYWSLCANEYIKPYPVTECVFDQQVPLDGSGYYTIVVSTPADRPANATEANGVAWLDWGRTSVDLLLLFRNMLPAASFTQSAFSVTPGQLATTTMGEFAPLEATCTTATFESGGSAGCGL
;
A
#
# COMPACT_ATOMS: atom_id res chain seq x y z
N MET A 1 4.42 9.27 -11.74
CA MET A 1 4.03 8.06 -10.97
C MET A 1 3.59 8.45 -9.57
N LEU A 2 2.95 7.54 -8.85
CA LEU A 2 2.54 7.70 -7.47
C LEU A 2 3.38 6.77 -6.59
N VAL A 3 3.78 7.24 -5.42
CA VAL A 3 4.46 6.46 -4.39
C VAL A 3 3.56 6.45 -3.16
N VAL A 4 3.34 5.27 -2.59
CA VAL A 4 2.57 5.07 -1.37
C VAL A 4 3.50 4.52 -0.29
N ARG A 5 3.47 5.12 0.90
CA ARG A 5 4.26 4.70 2.05
C ARG A 5 3.40 4.70 3.31
N GLY A 6 3.65 3.74 4.19
CA GLY A 6 2.98 3.64 5.47
C GLY A 6 3.57 2.51 6.30
N LYS A 7 3.21 2.44 7.57
CA LYS A 7 3.57 1.32 8.44
C LYS A 7 2.62 0.16 8.17
N ALA A 8 3.15 -1.04 8.02
CA ALA A 8 2.33 -2.23 7.85
C ALA A 8 1.79 -2.70 9.21
N PRO A 9 0.47 -2.89 9.36
CA PRO A 9 -0.07 -3.65 10.47
C PRO A 9 0.44 -5.10 10.42
N THR A 10 0.66 -5.68 11.59
CA THR A 10 1.01 -7.10 11.72
C THR A 10 -0.11 -8.00 11.22
N THR A 11 0.27 -9.05 10.51
CA THR A 11 -0.62 -10.11 10.01
C THR A 11 0.03 -11.48 10.23
N PRO A 12 -0.76 -12.57 10.31
CA PRO A 12 -0.19 -13.91 10.35
C PRO A 12 0.50 -14.23 9.03
N ASP A 13 1.70 -14.80 9.07
CA ASP A 13 2.39 -15.27 7.86
C ASP A 13 1.78 -16.60 7.38
N THR A 14 0.67 -16.47 6.67
CA THR A 14 -0.06 -17.63 6.14
C THR A 14 0.70 -18.34 5.01
N GLN A 15 1.63 -17.66 4.34
CA GLN A 15 2.49 -18.27 3.33
C GLN A 15 3.57 -19.17 3.96
N ALA A 16 4.04 -18.83 5.16
CA ALA A 16 4.89 -19.70 5.98
C ALA A 16 4.10 -20.71 6.84
N GLY A 17 2.78 -20.84 6.63
CA GLY A 17 1.93 -21.84 7.29
C GLY A 17 1.39 -21.43 8.66
N GLN A 18 1.50 -20.17 9.07
CA GLN A 18 0.81 -19.69 10.27
C GLN A 18 -0.71 -19.72 10.05
N SER A 19 -1.46 -20.01 11.12
CA SER A 19 -2.92 -19.96 11.08
C SER A 19 -3.41 -18.52 10.85
N ALA A 20 -4.43 -18.35 10.01
CA ALA A 20 -5.14 -17.07 9.88
C ALA A 20 -5.87 -16.62 11.18
N ALA A 21 -5.91 -17.50 12.19
CA ALA A 21 -6.42 -17.19 13.52
C ALA A 21 -5.33 -16.74 14.52
N THR A 22 -4.05 -16.72 14.12
CA THR A 22 -2.95 -16.22 14.96
C THR A 22 -3.23 -14.77 15.38
N PRO A 23 -3.12 -14.43 16.68
CA PRO A 23 -3.30 -13.06 17.15
C PRO A 23 -2.37 -12.08 16.44
N SER A 24 -2.94 -11.03 15.87
CA SER A 24 -2.29 -10.03 15.02
C SER A 24 -3.17 -8.78 14.96
N GLU A 25 -2.64 -7.65 14.50
CA GLU A 25 -3.42 -6.41 14.36
C GLU A 25 -4.51 -6.53 13.30
N LEU A 26 -4.21 -7.19 12.17
CA LEU A 26 -5.16 -7.51 11.10
C LEU A 26 -5.04 -8.98 10.71
N ARG A 27 -6.13 -9.58 10.22
CA ARG A 27 -6.02 -10.88 9.53
C ARG A 27 -5.37 -10.74 8.16
N TYR A 28 -5.66 -9.62 7.49
CA TYR A 28 -5.19 -9.37 6.13
C TYR A 28 -5.24 -7.87 5.81
N TRP A 29 -4.33 -7.40 4.96
CA TRP A 29 -4.48 -6.13 4.26
C TRP A 29 -3.99 -6.18 2.82
N SER A 30 -4.51 -5.26 1.99
CA SER A 30 -4.11 -5.11 0.59
C SER A 30 -4.20 -3.66 0.12
N LEU A 31 -3.44 -3.36 -0.93
CA LEU A 31 -3.58 -2.16 -1.73
C LEU A 31 -3.81 -2.59 -3.19
N CYS A 32 -4.90 -2.10 -3.78
CA CYS A 32 -5.24 -2.34 -5.18
C CYS A 32 -5.28 -1.04 -5.96
N ALA A 33 -4.75 -1.10 -7.19
CA ALA A 33 -5.03 -0.13 -8.23
C ALA A 33 -6.30 -0.56 -8.98
N ASN A 34 -7.27 0.34 -9.07
CA ASN A 34 -8.52 0.17 -9.78
C ASN A 34 -8.72 1.32 -10.76
N GLU A 35 -9.55 1.10 -11.77
CA GLU A 35 -10.01 2.19 -12.62
C GLU A 35 -11.26 2.85 -12.01
N TYR A 36 -11.32 4.18 -12.04
CA TYR A 36 -12.46 4.95 -11.53
C TYR A 36 -13.69 4.95 -12.48
N ILE A 37 -14.06 3.77 -12.99
CA ILE A 37 -15.28 3.54 -13.78
C ILE A 37 -16.02 2.37 -13.17
N LYS A 38 -17.28 2.58 -12.76
CA LYS A 38 -18.12 1.50 -12.22
C LYS A 38 -18.18 0.32 -13.21
N PRO A 39 -17.91 -0.92 -12.76
CA PRO A 39 -17.93 -1.40 -11.37
C PRO A 39 -16.57 -1.34 -10.62
N TYR A 40 -15.67 -0.44 -11.01
CA TYR A 40 -14.32 -0.24 -10.49
C TYR A 40 -13.41 -1.45 -10.72
N PRO A 41 -13.15 -1.82 -11.99
CA PRO A 41 -12.33 -2.98 -12.30
C PRO A 41 -10.93 -2.83 -11.66
N VAL A 42 -10.45 -3.91 -11.06
CA VAL A 42 -9.08 -4.00 -10.55
C VAL A 42 -8.12 -4.08 -11.73
N THR A 43 -7.04 -3.31 -11.67
CA THR A 43 -5.87 -3.45 -12.52
C THR A 43 -4.89 -4.44 -11.88
N GLU A 44 -4.43 -4.14 -10.66
CA GLU A 44 -3.47 -4.98 -9.95
C GLU A 44 -3.62 -4.78 -8.43
N CYS A 45 -3.21 -5.77 -7.64
CA CYS A 45 -3.20 -5.72 -6.19
C CYS A 45 -1.93 -6.33 -5.63
N VAL A 46 -1.48 -5.78 -4.49
CA VAL A 46 -0.54 -6.43 -3.58
C VAL A 46 -1.21 -6.62 -2.22
N PHE A 47 -0.82 -7.67 -1.52
CA PHE A 47 -1.27 -7.94 -0.17
C PHE A 47 -0.11 -8.07 0.82
N ASP A 48 -0.41 -8.03 2.11
CA ASP A 48 0.55 -8.04 3.21
C ASP A 48 1.82 -8.87 2.98
N GLN A 49 1.75 -10.19 2.74
CA GLN A 49 2.96 -11.01 2.54
C GLN A 49 3.68 -10.79 1.20
N GLN A 50 3.10 -10.06 0.24
CA GLN A 50 3.76 -9.66 -1.01
C GLN A 50 4.47 -8.31 -0.90
N VAL A 51 4.23 -7.55 0.17
CA VAL A 51 4.77 -6.20 0.32
C VAL A 51 6.03 -6.25 1.19
N PRO A 52 7.22 -6.00 0.62
CA PRO A 52 8.43 -5.95 1.41
C PRO A 52 8.39 -4.75 2.38
N LEU A 53 8.91 -4.97 3.58
CA LEU A 53 8.98 -3.97 4.65
C LEU A 53 10.43 -3.60 4.94
N ASP A 54 10.67 -2.33 5.23
CA ASP A 54 11.97 -1.90 5.76
C ASP A 54 12.17 -2.33 7.22
N GLY A 55 13.37 -2.08 7.77
CA GLY A 55 13.71 -2.46 9.15
C GLY A 55 12.84 -1.80 10.23
N SER A 56 12.04 -0.78 9.89
CA SER A 56 11.11 -0.10 10.77
C SER A 56 9.65 -0.54 10.55
N GLY A 57 9.41 -1.51 9.66
CA GLY A 57 8.09 -2.04 9.34
C GLY A 57 7.28 -1.17 8.35
N TYR A 58 7.93 -0.26 7.61
CA TYR A 58 7.24 0.53 6.59
C TYR A 58 7.30 -0.15 5.23
N TYR A 59 6.19 -0.10 4.51
CA TYR A 59 6.13 -0.47 3.11
C TYR A 59 6.39 0.73 2.21
N THR A 60 6.90 0.47 1.01
CA THR A 60 6.90 1.41 -0.11
C THR A 60 6.31 0.71 -1.33
N ILE A 61 5.26 1.30 -1.91
CA ILE A 61 4.58 0.78 -3.09
C ILE A 61 4.61 1.85 -4.17
N VAL A 62 5.15 1.52 -5.35
CA VAL A 62 5.13 2.42 -6.51
C VAL A 62 3.97 2.03 -7.42
N VAL A 63 3.16 3.01 -7.83
CA VAL A 63 2.09 2.84 -8.80
C VAL A 63 2.42 3.65 -10.05
N SER A 64 2.60 2.97 -11.17
CA SER A 64 2.99 3.60 -12.44
C SER A 64 2.54 2.77 -13.64
N THR A 65 2.59 3.33 -14.84
CA THR A 65 2.60 2.49 -16.04
C THR A 65 3.88 1.64 -16.09
N PRO A 66 3.92 0.54 -16.85
CA PRO A 66 5.15 -0.22 -17.05
C PRO A 66 6.30 0.59 -17.65
N ALA A 67 5.98 1.58 -18.50
CA ALA A 67 6.97 2.45 -19.14
C ALA A 67 7.63 3.43 -18.16
N ASP A 68 6.91 3.82 -17.09
CA ASP A 68 7.38 4.76 -16.08
C ASP A 68 7.87 4.07 -14.80
N ARG A 69 7.91 2.74 -14.77
CA ARG A 69 8.35 1.97 -13.60
C ARG A 69 9.84 2.26 -13.31
N PRO A 70 10.20 2.78 -12.13
CA PRO A 70 11.59 2.94 -11.73
C PRO A 70 12.35 1.62 -11.77
N ALA A 71 13.59 1.63 -12.27
CA ALA A 71 14.41 0.43 -12.34
C ALA A 71 14.67 -0.19 -10.96
N ASN A 72 14.67 0.63 -9.91
CA ASN A 72 14.83 0.18 -8.53
C ASN A 72 13.51 -0.16 -7.81
N ALA A 73 12.34 -0.03 -8.44
CA ALA A 73 11.05 -0.45 -7.86
C ALA A 73 10.88 -1.98 -7.94
N THR A 74 11.63 -2.69 -7.09
CA THR A 74 11.68 -4.16 -7.03
C THR A 74 11.66 -4.65 -5.59
N GLU A 75 11.18 -5.88 -5.37
CA GLU A 75 11.14 -6.49 -4.03
C GLU A 75 12.52 -6.54 -3.37
N ALA A 76 13.59 -6.81 -4.15
CA ALA A 76 14.96 -6.82 -3.66
C ALA A 76 15.43 -5.47 -3.10
N ASN A 77 14.82 -4.37 -3.52
CA ASN A 77 15.07 -3.02 -3.00
C ASN A 77 14.03 -2.57 -1.98
N GLY A 78 13.18 -3.48 -1.47
CA GLY A 78 12.16 -3.15 -0.50
C GLY A 78 10.96 -2.40 -1.07
N VAL A 79 10.68 -2.55 -2.37
CA VAL A 79 9.61 -1.82 -3.06
C VAL A 79 8.67 -2.77 -3.77
N ALA A 80 7.37 -2.73 -3.44
CA ALA A 80 6.35 -3.36 -4.25
C ALA A 80 5.96 -2.43 -5.42
N TRP A 81 5.47 -2.99 -6.52
CA TRP A 81 5.02 -2.22 -7.67
C TRP A 81 3.62 -2.67 -8.10
N LEU A 82 2.79 -1.71 -8.48
CA LEU A 82 1.47 -1.92 -9.06
C LEU A 82 1.39 -1.20 -10.41
N ASP A 83 0.83 -1.87 -11.40
CA ASP A 83 0.42 -1.22 -12.65
C ASP A 83 -0.71 -0.23 -12.38
N TRP A 84 -0.53 1.00 -12.86
CA TRP A 84 -1.54 2.05 -12.87
C TRP A 84 -2.76 1.66 -13.71
N GLY A 85 -2.54 0.88 -14.77
CA GLY A 85 -3.57 0.53 -15.74
C GLY A 85 -3.78 1.62 -16.78
N ARG A 86 -5.04 1.80 -17.21
CA ARG A 86 -5.37 2.77 -18.25
C ARG A 86 -5.24 4.21 -17.73
N THR A 87 -4.35 4.99 -18.34
CA THR A 87 -4.17 6.42 -18.03
C THR A 87 -5.26 7.32 -18.61
N SER A 88 -6.15 6.79 -19.44
CA SER A 88 -7.34 7.49 -19.94
C SER A 88 -8.47 7.56 -18.90
N VAL A 89 -8.27 6.97 -17.72
CA VAL A 89 -9.23 6.89 -16.62
C VAL A 89 -8.48 7.24 -15.33
N ASP A 90 -9.16 7.91 -14.40
CA ASP A 90 -8.57 8.20 -13.10
C ASP A 90 -8.26 6.91 -12.33
N LEU A 91 -7.12 6.90 -11.66
CA LEU A 91 -6.72 5.84 -10.74
C LEU A 91 -7.57 5.91 -9.47
N LEU A 92 -8.07 4.77 -9.03
CA LEU A 92 -8.67 4.58 -7.72
C LEU A 92 -7.79 3.62 -6.93
N LEU A 93 -7.17 4.10 -5.84
CA LEU A 93 -6.51 3.22 -4.88
C LEU A 93 -7.48 2.75 -3.80
N LEU A 94 -7.52 1.44 -3.58
CA LEU A 94 -8.29 0.82 -2.51
C LEU A 94 -7.35 0.16 -1.50
N PHE A 95 -7.17 0.81 -0.35
CA PHE A 95 -6.48 0.23 0.80
C PHE A 95 -7.48 -0.48 1.70
N ARG A 96 -7.35 -1.80 1.84
CA ARG A 96 -8.32 -2.65 2.52
C ARG A 96 -7.69 -3.32 3.71
N ASN A 97 -8.31 -3.18 4.87
CA ASN A 97 -8.04 -4.00 6.04
C ASN A 97 -9.12 -5.09 6.14
N MET A 98 -8.79 -6.23 6.73
CA MET A 98 -9.75 -7.28 7.00
C MET A 98 -9.58 -7.78 8.43
N LEU A 99 -10.69 -7.74 9.17
CA LEU A 99 -10.84 -8.28 10.52
C LEU A 99 -9.77 -7.75 11.49
N PRO A 100 -9.79 -6.44 11.79
CA PRO A 100 -8.90 -5.88 12.80
C PRO A 100 -9.16 -6.49 14.18
N ALA A 101 -8.10 -6.68 14.95
CA ALA A 101 -8.23 -6.97 16.36
C ALA A 101 -8.97 -5.83 17.07
N ALA A 102 -9.79 -6.16 18.07
CA ALA A 102 -10.56 -5.15 18.81
C ALA A 102 -9.68 -4.08 19.49
N SER A 103 -8.43 -4.43 19.81
CA SER A 103 -7.43 -3.51 20.38
C SER A 103 -6.73 -2.63 19.34
N PHE A 104 -6.86 -2.93 18.04
CA PHE A 104 -6.19 -2.19 16.96
C PHE A 104 -7.09 -1.07 16.43
N THR A 105 -7.07 0.07 17.13
CA THR A 105 -7.91 1.24 16.83
C THR A 105 -7.41 2.09 15.66
N GLN A 106 -6.22 1.78 15.13
CA GLN A 106 -5.59 2.48 14.00
C GLN A 106 -5.90 1.84 12.65
N SER A 107 -6.96 1.03 12.56
CA SER A 107 -7.39 0.39 11.32
C SER A 107 -8.30 1.28 10.47
N ALA A 108 -8.42 0.95 9.18
CA ALA A 108 -9.37 1.61 8.27
C ALA A 108 -10.84 1.50 8.73
N PHE A 109 -11.19 0.52 9.57
CA PHE A 109 -12.54 0.37 10.13
C PHE A 109 -12.90 1.47 11.13
N SER A 110 -11.89 2.10 11.73
CA SER A 110 -12.07 3.16 12.71
C SER A 110 -12.15 4.54 12.06
N VAL A 111 -11.89 4.66 10.75
CA VAL A 111 -11.92 5.92 10.01
C VAL A 111 -13.36 6.31 9.74
N THR A 112 -13.77 7.49 10.22
CA THR A 112 -15.09 8.05 9.89
C THR A 112 -15.12 8.46 8.43
N PRO A 113 -16.17 8.10 7.65
CA PRO A 113 -16.30 8.54 6.27
C PRO A 113 -16.16 10.06 6.11
N GLY A 114 -15.29 10.49 5.21
CA GLY A 114 -14.97 11.91 4.98
C GLY A 114 -13.88 12.50 5.89
N GLN A 115 -13.36 11.75 6.87
CA GLN A 115 -12.17 12.14 7.61
C GLN A 115 -10.89 11.67 6.93
N LEU A 116 -9.81 12.41 7.17
CA LEU A 116 -8.47 12.01 6.73
C LEU A 116 -8.06 10.75 7.49
N ALA A 117 -7.63 9.71 6.77
CA ALA A 117 -7.17 8.47 7.39
C ALA A 117 -6.03 8.71 8.40
N THR A 118 -5.17 9.71 8.14
CA THR A 118 -4.05 10.10 9.01
C THR A 118 -4.49 10.54 10.41
N THR A 119 -5.71 11.04 10.60
CA THR A 119 -6.20 11.44 11.94
C THR A 119 -6.56 10.26 12.83
N THR A 120 -6.81 9.08 12.25
CA THR A 120 -7.21 7.87 12.99
C THR A 120 -6.15 6.79 12.94
N MET A 121 -5.59 6.53 11.75
CA MET A 121 -4.66 5.43 11.53
C MET A 121 -3.21 5.82 11.91
N GLY A 122 -2.91 7.11 12.04
CA GLY A 122 -1.54 7.57 12.34
C GLY A 122 -0.54 7.05 11.32
N GLU A 123 0.53 6.41 11.78
CA GLU A 123 1.58 5.83 10.92
C GLU A 123 1.07 4.72 9.98
N PHE A 124 -0.07 4.08 10.28
CA PHE A 124 -0.66 3.03 9.43
C PHE A 124 -1.50 3.59 8.28
N ALA A 125 -1.75 4.91 8.25
CA ALA A 125 -2.39 5.55 7.11
C ALA A 125 -1.46 5.48 5.88
N PRO A 126 -1.95 5.06 4.69
CA PRO A 126 -1.18 5.22 3.47
C PRO A 126 -0.99 6.72 3.19
N LEU A 127 0.26 7.18 3.17
CA LEU A 127 0.63 8.48 2.64
C LEU A 127 1.03 8.32 1.19
N GLU A 128 0.65 9.30 0.37
CA GLU A 128 0.92 9.27 -1.07
C GLU A 128 1.65 10.53 -1.53
N ALA A 129 2.55 10.37 -2.48
CA ALA A 129 3.22 11.47 -3.14
C ALA A 129 3.43 11.18 -4.62
N THR A 130 3.40 12.23 -5.44
CA THR A 130 3.72 12.12 -6.87
C THR A 130 5.12 12.66 -7.11
N CYS A 131 5.90 11.94 -7.92
CA CYS A 131 7.25 12.33 -8.29
C CYS A 131 7.63 11.73 -9.65
N THR A 132 8.78 12.15 -10.19
CA THR A 132 9.34 11.58 -11.43
C THR A 132 10.06 10.27 -11.15
N THR A 133 10.19 9.42 -12.16
CA THR A 133 10.99 8.18 -12.10
C THR A 133 12.40 8.46 -11.58
N ALA A 134 13.08 9.47 -12.14
CA ALA A 134 14.43 9.86 -11.72
C ALA A 134 14.51 10.33 -10.25
N THR A 135 13.47 11.00 -9.74
CA THR A 135 13.41 11.44 -8.34
C THR A 135 13.38 10.24 -7.38
N PHE A 136 12.61 9.20 -7.71
CA PHE A 136 12.55 7.98 -6.89
C PHE A 136 13.79 7.11 -7.06
N GLU A 137 14.34 7.01 -8.27
CA GLU A 137 15.57 6.24 -8.51
C GLU A 137 16.75 6.79 -7.70
N SER A 138 16.82 8.11 -7.53
CA SER A 138 17.87 8.78 -6.75
C SER A 138 17.61 8.84 -5.24
N GLY A 139 16.37 9.02 -4.81
CA GLY A 139 16.05 9.31 -3.40
C GLY A 139 15.06 8.35 -2.72
N GLY A 140 14.56 7.33 -3.42
CA GLY A 140 13.49 6.46 -2.92
C GLY A 140 12.22 7.24 -2.57
N SER A 141 11.46 6.74 -1.58
CA SER A 141 10.27 7.43 -1.08
C SER A 141 10.58 8.82 -0.50
N ALA A 142 11.73 8.96 0.17
CA ALA A 142 12.17 10.23 0.76
C ALA A 142 12.42 11.31 -0.30
N GLY A 143 12.98 10.93 -1.46
CA GLY A 143 13.12 11.83 -2.61
C GLY A 143 11.79 12.36 -3.13
N CYS A 144 10.71 11.60 -2.95
CA CYS A 144 9.35 11.99 -3.30
C CYS A 144 8.62 12.74 -2.16
N GLY A 145 9.27 12.96 -1.02
CA GLY A 145 8.71 13.68 0.14
C GLY A 145 7.98 12.82 1.17
N LEU A 146 8.24 11.49 1.21
CA LEU A 146 7.63 10.52 2.11
C LEU A 146 8.61 9.88 3.11
#